data_AF-A0A814EXX8-F1
#
_entry.id   AF-A0A814EXX8-F1
#
_cell.length_a   1.000
_cell.length_b   1.000
_cell.length_c   1.000
_cell.angle_alpha   90.00
_cell.angle_beta   90.00
_cell.angle_gamma   90.00
#
_symmetry.space_group_name_H-M   'P 1'
#
loop_
_entity.id
_entity.type
_entity.pdbx_description
1 polymer ?
#
loop_
_entity_poly.entity_id
_entity_poly.type
_entity_poly.pdbx_seq_one_letter_code
_entity_poly.pdbx_strand_id
1 'polypeptide(L)'
;MKEDTIGIIPENGYHPEHKTSIKCQVWLKYLSEKKNIRIQHSNNVGDIQVGKYRINGYDKESNTYYEFHDCLFHGCQKCFKSDTFNSFKQELMGTTFEKHCQRIRNIPKIIHSAKFVEIWECDWDRSVKHDSEIGNFVKQCKTREPINPRDVLFGGRTNGVKLHHMCSGNWI
;
A
#
# COMPACT_ATOMS: atom_id res chain seq x y z
N MET A 1 -13.37 -11.81 -21.30
CA MET A 1 -12.94 -10.65 -22.11
C MET A 1 -13.75 -10.70 -23.39
N LYS A 2 -14.19 -9.58 -23.96
CA LYS A 2 -14.86 -9.63 -25.27
C LYS A 2 -13.84 -10.05 -26.33
N GLU A 3 -14.29 -10.70 -27.40
CA GLU A 3 -13.43 -10.93 -28.57
C GLU A 3 -12.85 -9.60 -29.07
N ASP A 4 -11.62 -9.64 -29.56
CA ASP A 4 -10.87 -8.49 -30.10
C ASP A 4 -10.65 -7.32 -29.14
N THR A 5 -10.68 -7.57 -27.82
CA THR A 5 -10.34 -6.55 -26.81
C THR A 5 -9.02 -6.85 -26.12
N ILE A 6 -8.18 -5.81 -25.96
CA ILE A 6 -6.98 -5.86 -25.13
C ILE A 6 -7.32 -5.21 -23.78
N GLY A 7 -6.94 -5.86 -22.68
CA GLY A 7 -7.07 -5.29 -21.34
C GLY A 7 -6.13 -4.08 -21.17
N ILE A 8 -6.71 -2.89 -21.01
CA ILE A 8 -5.94 -1.69 -20.66
C ILE A 8 -5.73 -1.68 -19.15
N ILE A 9 -4.47 -1.73 -18.72
CA ILE A 9 -4.11 -1.47 -17.33
C ILE A 9 -4.27 0.05 -17.09
N PRO A 10 -5.08 0.50 -16.12
CA PRO A 10 -5.19 1.92 -15.79
C PRO A 10 -3.84 2.48 -15.35
N GLU A 11 -3.66 3.81 -15.43
CA GLU A 11 -2.39 4.47 -15.05
C GLU A 11 -1.95 4.12 -13.61
N ASN A 12 -2.92 3.88 -12.71
CA ASN A 12 -2.68 3.51 -11.31
C ASN A 12 -3.00 2.04 -10.97
N GLY A 13 -3.11 1.17 -11.98
CA GLY A 13 -3.53 -0.22 -11.82
C GLY A 13 -5.04 -0.38 -11.62
N TYR A 14 -5.49 -1.62 -11.45
CA TYR A 14 -6.92 -1.95 -11.37
C TYR A 14 -7.58 -1.57 -10.02
N HIS A 15 -6.77 -1.50 -8.95
CA HIS A 15 -7.22 -1.16 -7.59
C HIS A 15 -6.21 -0.21 -6.91
N PRO A 16 -6.10 1.04 -7.36
CA PRO A 16 -5.19 2.01 -6.77
C PRO A 16 -5.43 2.22 -5.27
N GLU A 17 -6.67 2.09 -4.81
CA GLU A 17 -7.08 2.18 -3.41
C GLU A 17 -6.52 1.05 -2.52
N HIS A 18 -6.10 -0.08 -3.11
CA HIS A 18 -5.52 -1.21 -2.40
C HIS A 18 -3.98 -1.21 -2.42
N LYS A 19 -3.36 -0.23 -3.10
CA LYS A 19 -1.91 -0.14 -3.19
C LYS A 19 -1.32 0.37 -1.86
N THR A 20 -0.47 -0.45 -1.24
CA THR A 20 0.33 -0.04 -0.09
C THR A 20 1.64 0.58 -0.57
N SER A 21 2.02 1.76 -0.08
CA SER A 21 3.27 2.40 -0.49
C SER A 21 4.50 1.59 -0.09
N ILE A 22 5.58 1.70 -0.87
CA ILE A 22 6.87 1.03 -0.56
C ILE A 22 7.39 1.50 0.80
N LYS A 23 7.25 2.81 1.10
CA LYS A 23 7.64 3.38 2.39
C LYS A 23 6.88 2.73 3.55
N CYS A 24 5.58 2.53 3.42
CA CYS A 24 4.78 1.80 4.40
C CYS A 24 5.32 0.36 4.62
N GLN A 25 5.60 -0.37 3.54
CA GLN A 25 6.15 -1.74 3.65
C GLN A 25 7.50 -1.76 4.37
N VAL A 26 8.40 -0.83 4.04
CA VAL A 26 9.71 -0.72 4.69
C VAL A 26 9.55 -0.37 6.16
N TRP A 27 8.65 0.55 6.51
CA TRP A 27 8.36 0.92 7.90
C TRP A 27 7.83 -0.27 8.72
N LEU A 28 6.87 -1.03 8.20
CA LEU A 28 6.35 -2.21 8.88
C LEU A 28 7.43 -3.28 9.05
N LYS A 29 8.28 -3.49 8.04
CA LYS A 29 9.40 -4.43 8.13
C LYS A 29 10.43 -3.98 9.17
N TYR A 30 10.75 -2.68 9.22
CA TYR A 30 11.61 -2.11 10.25
C TYR A 30 11.07 -2.39 11.66
N LEU A 31 9.77 -2.14 11.89
CA LEU A 31 9.13 -2.42 13.17
C LEU A 31 9.14 -3.91 13.53
N SER A 32 8.87 -4.78 12.55
CA SER A 32 8.90 -6.23 12.71
C SER A 32 10.28 -6.72 13.15
N GLU A 33 11.35 -6.26 12.50
CA GLU A 33 12.72 -6.65 12.84
C GLU A 33 13.19 -6.01 14.16
N LYS A 34 12.94 -4.71 14.37
CA LYS A 34 13.37 -3.98 15.57
C LYS A 34 12.75 -4.53 16.85
N LYS A 35 11.49 -4.95 16.79
CA LYS A 35 10.75 -5.50 17.95
C LYS A 35 10.77 -7.02 17.99
N ASN A 36 11.33 -7.69 16.96
CA ASN A 36 11.26 -9.12 16.77
C ASN A 36 9.81 -9.67 16.87
N ILE A 37 8.87 -9.03 16.16
CA ILE A 37 7.45 -9.39 16.12
C ILE A 37 7.01 -9.70 14.70
N ARG A 38 5.95 -10.50 14.52
CA ARG A 38 5.33 -10.74 13.22
C ARG A 38 4.14 -9.81 13.00
N ILE A 39 4.30 -8.85 12.09
CA ILE A 39 3.22 -7.94 11.69
C ILE A 39 2.52 -8.49 10.43
N GLN A 40 1.23 -8.80 10.53
CA GLN A 40 0.37 -9.09 9.37
C GLN A 40 0.23 -7.83 8.51
N HIS A 41 0.32 -7.97 7.19
CA HIS A 41 0.09 -6.90 6.21
C HIS A 41 -0.23 -7.48 4.81
N SER A 42 -0.59 -6.63 3.85
CA SER A 42 -1.03 -7.01 2.50
C SER A 42 -0.11 -8.00 1.79
N ASN A 43 1.21 -7.81 1.92
CA ASN A 43 2.22 -8.62 1.21
C ASN A 43 2.63 -9.92 1.93
N ASN A 44 1.97 -10.32 3.03
CA ASN A 44 2.24 -11.60 3.68
C ASN A 44 0.97 -12.47 3.84
N VAL A 45 0.12 -12.19 4.82
CA VAL A 45 -1.09 -12.94 5.17
C VAL A 45 -2.30 -12.35 4.46
N GLY A 46 -2.26 -11.06 4.12
CA GLY A 46 -3.31 -10.35 3.41
C GLY A 46 -3.74 -9.07 4.10
N ASP A 47 -4.72 -8.41 3.49
CA ASP A 47 -5.27 -7.15 3.96
C ASP A 47 -5.98 -7.27 5.32
N ILE A 48 -5.89 -6.21 6.12
CA ILE A 48 -6.54 -6.12 7.42
C ILE A 48 -7.72 -5.17 7.30
N GLN A 49 -8.91 -5.63 7.70
CA GLN A 49 -10.14 -4.86 7.62
C GLN A 49 -10.68 -4.54 9.01
N VAL A 50 -10.94 -3.26 9.28
CA VAL A 50 -11.55 -2.72 10.50
C VAL A 50 -12.82 -1.97 10.10
N GLY A 51 -13.97 -2.64 10.21
CA GLY A 51 -15.23 -2.15 9.66
C GLY A 51 -15.11 -1.90 8.15
N LYS A 52 -15.27 -0.65 7.71
CA LYS A 52 -15.08 -0.26 6.29
C LYS A 52 -13.66 0.18 5.94
N TYR A 53 -12.73 0.20 6.90
CA TYR A 53 -11.38 0.73 6.74
C TYR A 53 -10.36 -0.39 6.61
N ARG A 54 -9.50 -0.32 5.59
CA ARG A 54 -8.32 -1.21 5.48
C ARG A 54 -7.14 -0.65 6.27
N ILE A 55 -6.46 -1.44 7.09
CA ILE A 55 -5.31 -1.03 7.91
C ILE A 55 -4.00 -1.60 7.34
N ASN A 56 -2.89 -0.87 7.46
CA ASN A 56 -1.62 -1.29 6.88
C ASN A 56 -0.98 -2.51 7.57
N GLY A 57 -1.04 -2.58 8.90
CA GLY A 57 -0.41 -3.65 9.68
C GLY A 57 -1.15 -4.03 10.97
N TYR A 58 -1.02 -5.29 11.40
CA TYR A 58 -1.59 -5.78 12.65
C TYR A 58 -0.67 -6.81 13.30
N ASP A 59 -0.35 -6.59 14.57
CA ASP A 59 0.30 -7.56 15.44
C ASP A 59 -0.73 -8.14 16.41
N LYS A 60 -1.04 -9.43 16.22
CA LYS A 60 -2.03 -10.15 17.00
C LYS A 60 -1.58 -10.39 18.45
N GLU A 61 -0.28 -10.58 18.68
CA GLU A 61 0.25 -10.92 20.01
C GLU A 61 0.13 -9.73 20.96
N SER A 62 0.52 -8.54 20.50
CA SER A 62 0.40 -7.31 21.30
C SER A 62 -0.96 -6.59 21.12
N ASN A 63 -1.84 -7.12 20.27
CA ASN A 63 -3.08 -6.50 19.84
C ASN A 63 -2.88 -5.04 19.38
N THR A 64 -1.94 -4.83 18.45
CA THR A 64 -1.54 -3.50 17.96
C THR A 64 -1.78 -3.37 16.46
N TYR A 65 -2.55 -2.36 16.08
CA TYR A 65 -2.73 -1.92 14.70
C TYR A 65 -1.68 -0.86 14.34
N TYR A 66 -1.13 -0.97 13.14
CA TYR A 66 -0.12 -0.07 12.59
C TYR A 66 -0.65 0.60 11.32
N GLU A 67 -0.62 1.93 11.28
CA GLU A 67 -1.13 2.72 10.16
C GLU A 67 -0.07 3.70 9.66
N PHE A 68 0.14 3.74 8.35
CA PHE A 68 1.08 4.63 7.69
C PHE A 68 0.29 5.61 6.82
N HIS A 69 0.44 6.91 7.10
CA HIS A 69 -0.29 7.95 6.39
C HIS A 69 0.56 8.51 5.25
N ASP A 70 0.34 8.00 4.04
CA ASP A 70 0.90 8.59 2.82
C ASP A 70 0.43 10.04 2.67
N CYS A 71 1.37 10.99 2.67
CA CYS A 71 1.07 12.41 2.86
C CYS A 71 0.15 12.94 1.74
N LEU A 72 0.39 12.49 0.50
CA LEU A 72 -0.37 12.87 -0.68
C LEU A 72 -1.83 12.37 -0.62
N PHE A 73 -2.07 11.17 -0.11
CA PHE A 73 -3.40 10.53 -0.14
C PHE A 73 -4.26 10.88 1.08
N HIS A 74 -3.63 11.43 2.12
CA HIS A 74 -4.27 11.81 3.38
C HIS A 74 -4.20 13.32 3.70
N GLY A 75 -3.63 14.14 2.80
CA GLY A 75 -3.65 15.59 2.94
C GLY A 75 -2.81 16.11 4.11
N CYS A 76 -1.57 15.63 4.25
CA CYS A 76 -0.72 16.02 5.37
C CYS A 76 -0.54 17.54 5.47
N GLN A 77 -0.98 18.13 6.58
CA GLN A 77 -0.90 19.58 6.82
C GLN A 77 0.53 20.11 6.98
N LYS A 78 1.52 19.23 7.26
CA LYS A 78 2.94 19.60 7.29
C LYS A 78 3.53 19.73 5.88
N CYS A 79 2.97 19.02 4.91
CA CYS A 79 3.49 18.94 3.55
C CYS A 79 2.73 19.80 2.55
N PHE A 80 1.43 20.03 2.79
CA PHE A 80 0.56 20.71 1.85
C PHE A 80 -0.32 21.74 2.55
N LYS A 81 -0.59 22.86 1.86
CA LYS A 81 -1.60 23.83 2.31
C LYS A 81 -3.00 23.28 2.02
N SER A 82 -4.00 23.70 2.79
CA SER A 82 -5.37 23.20 2.64
C SER A 82 -5.99 23.51 1.27
N ASP A 83 -5.63 24.64 0.66
CA ASP A 83 -6.07 25.11 -0.66
C ASP A 83 -5.26 24.52 -1.83
N THR A 84 -4.26 23.68 -1.55
CA THR A 84 -3.51 23.00 -2.61
C THR A 84 -4.39 21.96 -3.29
N PHE A 85 -4.48 21.99 -4.62
CA PHE A 85 -5.22 21.00 -5.39
C PHE A 85 -4.43 19.68 -5.52
N ASN A 86 -5.07 18.58 -5.16
CA ASN A 86 -4.53 17.23 -5.30
C ASN A 86 -5.02 16.61 -6.61
N SER A 87 -4.14 16.55 -7.62
CA SER A 87 -4.47 15.97 -8.93
C SER A 87 -4.75 14.47 -8.90
N PHE A 88 -4.24 13.72 -7.92
CA PHE A 88 -4.52 12.29 -7.80
C PHE A 88 -5.92 12.03 -7.23
N LYS A 89 -6.36 12.88 -6.30
CA LYS A 89 -7.66 12.76 -5.62
C LYS A 89 -8.76 13.62 -6.24
N GLN A 90 -8.39 14.52 -7.15
CA GLN A 90 -9.27 15.50 -7.81
C GLN A 90 -10.04 16.35 -6.78
N GLU A 91 -9.36 16.77 -5.71
CA GLU A 91 -9.93 17.55 -4.61
C GLU A 91 -8.86 18.41 -3.93
N LEU A 92 -9.26 19.33 -3.05
CA LEU A 92 -8.32 20.10 -2.23
C LEU A 92 -7.71 19.24 -1.13
N MET A 93 -6.44 19.47 -0.79
CA MET A 93 -5.74 18.77 0.28
C MET A 93 -6.46 18.92 1.63
N GLY A 94 -7.09 20.07 1.89
CA GLY A 94 -7.94 20.27 3.07
C GLY A 94 -9.11 19.30 3.13
N THR A 95 -9.81 19.08 2.01
CA THR A 95 -10.89 18.08 1.90
C THR A 95 -10.37 16.66 2.10
N THR A 96 -9.22 16.32 1.51
CA THR A 96 -8.56 15.01 1.73
C THR A 96 -8.22 14.81 3.21
N PHE A 97 -7.71 15.84 3.87
CA PHE A 97 -7.35 15.81 5.28
C PHE A 97 -8.58 15.65 6.19
N GLU A 98 -9.68 16.35 5.91
CA GLU A 98 -10.93 16.20 6.66
C GLU A 98 -11.47 14.76 6.60
N LYS A 99 -11.45 14.14 5.42
CA LYS A 99 -11.81 12.72 5.23
C LYS A 99 -10.90 11.81 6.04
N HIS A 100 -9.60 12.08 6.05
CA HIS A 100 -8.63 11.37 6.88
C HIS A 100 -8.95 11.53 8.37
N CYS A 101 -9.23 12.74 8.87
CA CYS A 101 -9.61 12.94 10.27
C CYS A 101 -10.87 12.17 10.66
N GLN A 102 -11.89 12.12 9.79
CA GLN A 102 -13.09 11.31 10.04
C GLN A 102 -12.75 9.82 10.15
N ARG A 103 -11.89 9.31 9.27
CA ARG A 103 -11.39 7.93 9.32
C ARG A 103 -10.66 7.65 10.64
N ILE A 104 -9.68 8.45 11.02
CA ILE A 104 -8.88 8.24 12.24
C ILE A 104 -9.69 8.40 13.52
N ARG A 105 -10.73 9.25 13.54
CA ARG A 105 -11.67 9.31 14.68
C ARG A 105 -12.54 8.06 14.81
N ASN A 106 -12.77 7.33 13.73
CA ASN A 106 -13.68 6.19 13.71
C ASN A 106 -12.99 4.85 13.98
N ILE A 107 -11.74 4.67 13.53
CA ILE A 107 -11.00 3.41 13.72
C ILE A 107 -10.89 3.00 15.20
N PRO A 108 -10.46 3.89 16.13
CA PRO A 108 -10.38 3.56 17.56
C PRO A 108 -11.70 3.07 18.16
N LYS A 109 -12.83 3.58 17.67
CA LYS A 109 -14.17 3.15 18.13
C LYS A 109 -14.51 1.72 17.74
N ILE A 110 -13.85 1.17 16.72
CA ILE A 110 -14.07 -0.18 16.19
C ILE A 110 -13.08 -1.17 16.83
N ILE A 111 -11.83 -0.76 17.03
CA ILE A 111 -10.76 -1.63 17.56
C ILE A 111 -10.72 -1.73 19.09
N HIS A 112 -11.63 -1.04 19.78
CA HIS A 112 -11.78 -1.08 21.24
C HIS A 112 -10.46 -0.83 22.00
N SER A 113 -10.01 -1.76 22.84
CA SER A 113 -8.81 -1.65 23.67
C SER A 113 -7.50 -1.95 22.93
N ALA A 114 -7.55 -2.21 21.62
CA ALA A 114 -6.35 -2.44 20.83
C ALA A 114 -5.51 -1.15 20.71
N LYS A 115 -4.19 -1.31 20.64
CA LYS A 115 -3.27 -0.18 20.42
C LYS A 115 -3.34 0.25 18.96
N PHE A 116 -3.23 1.55 18.72
CA PHE A 116 -3.15 2.13 17.37
C PHE A 116 -1.89 2.96 17.26
N VAL A 117 -0.92 2.48 16.49
CA VAL A 117 0.37 3.14 16.25
C VAL A 117 0.36 3.69 14.84
N GLU A 118 0.58 4.99 14.71
CA GLU A 118 0.54 5.67 13.42
C GLU A 118 1.82 6.46 13.16
N ILE A 119 2.14 6.62 11.87
CA ILE A 119 3.22 7.50 11.41
C ILE A 119 2.82 8.19 10.11
N TRP A 120 3.18 9.46 9.96
CA TRP A 120 3.09 10.15 8.67
C TRP A 120 4.31 9.88 7.82
N GLU A 121 4.12 9.80 6.50
CA GLU A 121 5.20 9.62 5.53
C GLU A 121 6.34 10.63 5.72
N CYS A 122 6.03 11.91 5.92
CA CYS A 122 7.05 12.93 6.12
C CYS A 122 7.81 12.81 7.45
N ASP A 123 7.17 12.24 8.49
CA ASP A 123 7.83 11.99 9.77
C ASP A 123 8.74 10.77 9.65
N TRP A 124 8.31 9.73 8.92
CA TRP A 124 9.16 8.60 8.57
C TRP A 124 10.38 9.04 7.73
N ASP A 125 10.18 9.84 6.69
CA ASP A 125 11.28 10.36 5.85
C ASP A 125 12.28 11.17 6.67
N ARG A 126 11.79 11.93 7.66
CA ARG A 126 12.65 12.65 8.61
C ARG A 126 13.45 11.66 9.48
N SER A 127 12.82 10.63 10.03
CA SER A 127 13.52 9.57 10.78
C SER A 127 14.60 8.90 9.93
N VAL A 128 14.31 8.53 8.68
CA VAL A 128 15.28 7.95 7.74
C VAL A 128 16.49 8.86 7.52
N LYS A 129 16.28 10.18 7.48
CA LYS A 129 17.34 11.17 7.26
C LYS A 129 18.21 11.41 8.49
N HIS A 130 17.61 11.40 9.69
CA HIS A 130 18.26 11.87 10.91
C HIS A 130 18.68 10.75 11.86
N ASP A 131 18.12 9.56 11.73
CA ASP A 131 18.51 8.38 12.49
C ASP A 131 19.35 7.46 11.61
N SER A 132 20.63 7.30 11.95
CA SER A 132 21.56 6.48 11.19
C SER A 132 21.18 4.99 11.19
N GLU A 133 20.55 4.48 12.25
CA GLU A 133 20.10 3.09 12.32
C GLU A 133 19.00 2.86 11.29
N ILE A 134 17.98 3.72 11.30
CA ILE A 134 16.86 3.66 10.36
C ILE A 134 17.35 3.88 8.93
N GLY A 135 18.20 4.89 8.71
CA GLY A 135 18.76 5.19 7.40
C GLY A 135 19.55 4.02 6.80
N ASN A 136 20.33 3.31 7.62
CA ASN A 136 21.07 2.12 7.19
C ASN A 136 20.13 0.95 6.91
N PHE A 137 19.10 0.75 7.75
CA PHE A 137 18.08 -0.27 7.51
C PHE A 137 17.40 -0.07 6.16
N VAL A 138 16.92 1.15 5.86
CA VAL A 138 16.23 1.44 4.59
C VAL A 138 17.12 1.17 3.38
N LYS A 139 18.41 1.52 3.44
CA LYS A 139 19.37 1.25 2.35
C LYS A 139 19.57 -0.25 2.07
N GLN A 140 19.50 -1.08 3.10
CA GLN A 140 19.71 -2.53 3.00
C GLN A 140 18.39 -3.29 2.75
N CYS A 141 17.26 -2.64 3.01
CA CYS A 141 15.95 -3.26 2.90
C CYS A 141 15.58 -3.51 1.43
N LYS A 142 15.70 -4.76 0.99
CA LYS A 142 15.14 -5.21 -0.29
C LYS A 142 13.61 -5.29 -0.17
N THR A 143 12.91 -4.39 -0.85
CA THR A 143 11.46 -4.51 -1.07
C THR A 143 11.19 -5.31 -2.34
N ARG A 144 10.19 -6.19 -2.31
CA ARG A 144 9.68 -6.82 -3.53
C ARG A 144 8.57 -5.93 -4.05
N GLU A 145 8.84 -5.19 -5.12
CA GLU A 145 7.78 -4.50 -5.83
C GLU A 145 6.89 -5.54 -6.54
N PRO A 146 5.55 -5.33 -6.59
CA PRO A 146 4.71 -6.09 -7.50
C PRO A 146 5.29 -5.99 -8.91
N ILE A 147 5.36 -7.12 -9.62
CA ILE A 147 5.81 -7.13 -11.02
C ILE A 147 4.92 -6.15 -11.79
N ASN A 148 5.51 -5.09 -12.33
CA ASN A 148 4.82 -4.21 -13.26
C ASN A 148 4.67 -4.98 -14.58
N PRO A 149 3.44 -5.34 -15.00
CA PRO A 149 3.25 -6.12 -16.22
C PRO A 149 3.75 -5.40 -17.47
N ARG A 150 3.86 -4.05 -17.43
CA ARG A 150 4.45 -3.27 -18.53
C ARG A 150 5.95 -3.52 -18.67
N ASP A 151 6.66 -3.77 -17.57
CA ASP A 151 8.10 -4.07 -17.60
C ASP A 151 8.38 -5.48 -18.17
N VAL A 152 7.40 -6.40 -18.06
CA VAL A 152 7.45 -7.73 -18.69
C VAL A 152 7.41 -7.64 -20.22
N LEU A 153 6.86 -6.55 -20.79
CA LEU A 153 6.83 -6.35 -22.24
C LEU A 153 8.21 -5.98 -22.82
N PHE A 154 9.09 -5.39 -22.00
CA PHE A 154 10.41 -4.89 -22.42
C PHE A 154 11.59 -5.69 -21.86
N GLY A 155 11.37 -6.58 -20.89
CA GLY A 155 12.36 -7.54 -20.40
C GLY A 155 12.48 -8.75 -21.33
N GLY A 156 13.62 -8.91 -21.99
CA GLY A 156 13.84 -9.94 -23.01
C GLY A 156 13.44 -11.38 -22.62
N ARG A 157 12.89 -12.09 -23.62
CA ARG A 157 12.58 -13.54 -23.71
C ARG A 157 11.84 -14.17 -22.52
N THR A 158 10.54 -13.91 -22.44
CA THR A 158 9.57 -14.93 -22.00
C THR A 158 8.49 -15.09 -23.07
N ASN A 159 8.70 -16.06 -23.95
CA ASN A 159 7.77 -16.38 -25.03
C ASN A 159 6.64 -17.26 -24.47
N GLY A 160 5.57 -16.63 -23.99
CA GLY A 160 4.35 -17.29 -23.53
C GLY A 160 3.28 -17.36 -24.62
N VAL A 161 3.65 -17.66 -25.87
CA VAL A 161 2.67 -17.88 -26.96
C VAL A 161 2.41 -19.37 -27.11
N LYS A 162 1.29 -19.84 -26.57
CA LYS A 162 0.64 -21.05 -27.08
C LYS A 162 -0.28 -20.62 -28.21
N LEU A 163 0.14 -20.84 -29.45
CA LEU A 163 -0.75 -20.72 -30.60
C LEU A 163 -1.88 -21.74 -30.41
N HIS A 164 -3.11 -21.24 -30.26
CA HIS A 164 -4.40 -21.91 -30.42
C HIS A 164 -4.41 -23.44 -30.25
N HIS A 165 -4.90 -23.93 -29.11
CA HIS A 165 -5.21 -25.35 -28.94
C HIS A 165 -6.64 -25.62 -29.41
N MET A 166 -6.78 -26.20 -30.61
CA MET A 166 -8.07 -26.65 -31.12
C MET A 166 -8.38 -28.02 -30.53
N CYS A 167 -9.35 -28.09 -29.61
CA CYS A 167 -9.90 -29.37 -29.17
C CYS A 167 -10.83 -29.90 -30.25
N SER A 168 -10.40 -30.90 -31.01
CA SER A 168 -11.32 -31.73 -31.80
C SER A 168 -12.11 -32.61 -30.84
N GLY A 169 -13.36 -32.22 -30.57
CA GLY A 169 -14.32 -33.06 -29.87
C GLY A 169 -14.67 -34.26 -30.75
N ASN A 170 -14.18 -35.44 -30.38
CA ASN A 170 -14.78 -36.68 -30.86
C ASN A 170 -16.05 -36.91 -30.06
N TRP A 171 -17.18 -36.55 -30.66
CA TRP A 171 -18.48 -37.04 -30.23
C TRP A 171 -18.58 -38.50 -30.67
N ILE A 172 -18.70 -39.40 -29.70
CA ILE A 172 -19.31 -40.74 -29.88
C ILE A 172 -20.54 -40.76 -28.99
#